data_AF-A0A7C1DY54-F1
#
_entry.id   AF-A0A7C1DY54-F1
#
_cell.length_a   1.000
_cell.length_b   1.000
_cell.length_c   1.000
_cell.angle_alpha   90.00
_cell.angle_beta   90.00
_cell.angle_gamma   90.00
#
_symmetry.space_group_name_H-M   'P 1'
#
loop_
_entity.id
_entity.type
_entity.pdbx_description
1 polymer ?
#
loop_
_entity_poly.entity_id
_entity_poly.type
_entity_poly.pdbx_seq_one_letter_code
_entity_poly.pdbx_strand_id
1 'polypeptide(L)' 'MEWYAYIAVVAIGVLAGIINTLAAGGSLITLPLLMALGLPPNVANGTNRIAIF' A
#
# COMPACT_ATOMS: atom_id res chain seq x y z
N MET A 1 -27.48 -1.15 14.69
CA MET A 1 -26.06 -0.82 14.94
C MET A 1 -26.04 0.26 15.99
N GLU A 2 -25.34 0.02 17.08
CA GLU A 2 -25.24 0.98 18.16
C GLU A 2 -24.51 2.26 17.69
N TRP A 3 -24.83 3.41 18.29
CA TRP A 3 -24.32 4.72 17.86
C TRP A 3 -22.78 4.79 17.87
N TYR A 4 -22.12 4.08 18.79
CA TYR A 4 -20.67 4.00 18.88
C TYR A 4 -20.02 3.30 17.68
N ALA A 5 -20.76 2.45 16.96
CA ALA A 5 -20.25 1.74 15.79
C ALA A 5 -19.97 2.71 14.64
N TYR A 6 -20.79 3.75 14.46
CA TYR A 6 -20.55 4.76 13.42
C TYR A 6 -19.26 5.54 13.66
N ILE A 7 -19.00 5.92 14.91
CA ILE A 7 -17.76 6.60 15.31
C ILE A 7 -16.55 5.69 15.10
N ALA A 8 -16.67 4.41 15.50
CA ALA A 8 -15.60 3.42 15.32
C ALA A 8 -15.26 3.20 13.83
N VAL A 9 -16.27 3.12 12.95
CA VAL A 9 -16.06 2.94 11.50
C VAL A 9 -15.31 4.13 10.90
N VAL A 10 -15.66 5.36 11.27
CA VAL A 10 -14.95 6.56 10.78
C VAL A 10 -13.49 6.55 11.26
N ALA A 11 -13.25 6.29 12.55
CA ALA A 11 -11.91 6.24 13.11
C ALA A 11 -11.04 5.15 12.45
N ILE A 12 -11.58 3.94 12.29
CA ILE A 12 -10.89 2.83 11.63
C ILE A 12 -10.67 3.11 10.15
N GLY A 13 -11.63 3.72 9.45
CA GLY A 13 -11.47 4.10 8.04
C GLY A 13 -10.32 5.08 7.82
N VAL A 14 -10.19 6.09 8.69
CA VAL A 14 -9.08 7.05 8.65
C VAL A 14 -7.75 6.35 8.92
N LEU A 15 -7.66 5.54 9.98
CA LEU A 15 -6.45 4.79 10.33
C LEU A 15 -6.04 3.82 9.22
N ALA A 16 -7.01 3.08 8.65
CA ALA A 16 -6.77 2.18 7.53
C ALA A 16 -6.29 2.94 6.28
N GLY A 17 -6.82 4.13 6.00
CA GLY A 17 -6.35 4.99 4.92
C GLY A 17 -4.89 5.44 5.10
N ILE A 18 -4.52 5.82 6.33
CA ILE A 18 -3.14 6.18 6.68
C ILE A 18 -2.20 4.98 6.47
N ILE A 19 -2.56 3.82 6.99
CA ILE A 19 -1.78 2.58 6.83
C ILE A 19 -1.65 2.23 5.36
N ASN A 20 -2.73 2.28 4.58
CA ASN A 20 -2.69 1.99 3.14
C ASN A 20 -1.80 2.97 2.38
N THR A 21 -1.79 4.25 2.75
CA THR A 21 -0.93 5.27 2.10
C THR A 21 0.54 5.01 2.42
N LEU A 22 0.86 4.71 3.67
CA LEU A 22 2.22 4.35 4.10
C LEU A 22 2.70 3.06 3.43
N ALA A 23 1.85 2.03 3.39
CA ALA A 23 2.15 0.76 2.74
C ALA A 23 2.29 0.91 1.21
N ALA A 24 1.46 1.74 0.58
CA ALA A 24 1.57 2.05 -0.84
C ALA A 24 2.84 2.85 -1.19
N GLY A 25 3.39 3.61 -0.23
CA GLY A 25 4.62 4.38 -0.38
C GLY A 25 5.84 3.53 -0.73
N GLY A 26 5.93 2.29 -0.24
CA GLY A 26 7.04 1.38 -0.57
C GLY A 26 7.15 1.12 -2.08
N SER A 27 6.01 0.94 -2.75
CA SER A 27 5.94 0.73 -4.20
C SER A 27 6.44 1.93 -5.01
N LEU A 28 6.28 3.15 -4.48
CA LEU A 28 6.76 4.37 -5.13
C LEU A 28 8.29 4.45 -5.16
N ILE A 29 8.98 3.68 -4.31
CA ILE A 29 10.45 3.62 -4.23
C ILE A 29 10.97 2.38 -4.97
N THR A 30 10.39 1.22 -4.70
CA THR A 30 10.86 -0.07 -5.23
C THR A 30 10.59 -0.26 -6.71
N LEU A 31 9.44 0.18 -7.24
CA LEU A 31 9.14 0.08 -8.67
C LEU A 31 10.14 0.84 -9.53
N PRO A 32 10.37 2.16 -9.32
CA PRO A 32 11.34 2.89 -10.13
C PRO A 32 12.77 2.39 -9.91
N LEU A 33 13.12 1.90 -8.70
CA LEU A 33 14.42 1.26 -8.46
C LEU A 33 14.59 -0.01 -9.31
N LEU A 34 13.61 -0.93 -9.31
CA LEU A 34 13.66 -2.16 -10.09
C LEU A 34 13.71 -1.88 -11.59
N MET A 35 12.94 -0.88 -12.06
CA MET A 35 12.99 -0.43 -13.45
C MET A 35 14.35 0.21 -13.80
N ALA A 36 14.93 0.99 -12.89
CA ALA A 36 16.28 1.55 -13.05
C ALA A 36 17.37 0.47 -13.08
N LEU A 37 17.15 -0.65 -12.39
CA LEU A 37 17.99 -1.85 -12.46
C LEU A 37 17.77 -2.68 -13.74
N GLY A 38 16.88 -2.24 -14.64
CA GLY A 38 16.68 -2.83 -15.97
C GLY A 38 15.54 -3.85 -16.06
N LEU A 39 14.72 -4.02 -15.01
CA LEU A 39 13.57 -4.91 -15.10
C LEU A 39 12.47 -4.29 -15.99
N PRO A 40 11.86 -5.08 -16.90
CA PRO A 40 10.66 -4.67 -17.61
C PRO A 40 9.51 -4.34 -16.63
N PRO A 41 8.62 -3.38 -16.94
CA PRO A 41 7.62 -2.87 -15.99
C PRO A 41 6.70 -3.94 -15.38
N ASN A 42 6.32 -4.96 -16.16
CA ASN A 42 5.49 -6.07 -15.69
C ASN A 42 6.22 -6.95 -14.67
N VAL A 43 7.52 -7.21 -14.88
CA VAL A 43 8.35 -8.01 -13.97
C VAL A 43 8.69 -7.22 -12.70
N ALA A 44 9.01 -5.92 -12.83
CA ALA A 44 9.24 -5.03 -11.70
C ALA A 44 8.01 -4.94 -10.79
N ASN A 45 6.82 -4.80 -11.37
CA ASN A 45 5.56 -4.75 -10.62
C ASN A 45 5.18 -6.09 -9.98
N GLY A 46 5.44 -7.21 -10.66
CA GLY A 46 5.29 -8.54 -10.06
C GLY A 46 6.22 -8.73 -8.85
N THR A 47 7.49 -8.35 -8.98
CA THR A 47 8.50 -8.45 -7.92
C THR A 47 8.13 -7.58 -6.71
N ASN A 48 7.72 -6.34 -6.95
CA ASN A 48 7.31 -5.41 -5.91
C ASN A 48 6.10 -5.89 -5.09
N ARG A 49 5.16 -6.63 -5.70
CA ARG A 49 3.94 -7.12 -5.01
C ARG A 49 4.13 -8.41 -4.22
N ILE A 50 5.18 -9.18 -4.49
CA ILE A 50 5.47 -10.43 -3.76
C ILE A 50 6.27 -10.15 -2.46
N ALA A 51 6.91 -8.98 -2.34
CA ALA A 51 7.82 -8.64 -1.24
C ALA A 51 7.14 -8.21 0.09
N ILE A 52 5.81 -8.30 0.23
CA ILE A 52 5.09 -7.87 1.44
C ILE A 52 4.56 -9.10 2.18
N PHE A 53 5.34 -9.57 3.16
CA PHE A 53 4.89 -10.44 4.26
C PHE A 53 4.91 -9.62 5.56
#